data_AF-A0A812I6R4-F1
#
_entry.id   AF-A0A812I6R4-F1
#
_cell.length_a   1.000
_cell.length_b   1.000
_cell.length_c   1.000
_cell.angle_alpha   90.00
_cell.angle_beta   90.00
_cell.angle_gamma   90.00
#
_symmetry.space_group_name_H-M   'P 1'
#
loop_
_entity.id
_entity.type
_entity.pdbx_description
1 polymer ?
#
loop_
_entity_poly.entity_id
_entity_poly.type
_entity_poly.pdbx_seq_one_letter_code
_entity_poly.pdbx_strand_id
1 'polypeptide(L)'
;MQERRESFFIHTYSCMYTYAYIHVQNGIVLSLAQTYAVAVPPHSPAPNFMLAGSSTVNGTVQHAMMDDGNEHGSSLHSRLKTEFDEVMSTSMQRRLSRLREEVDVLFSTLQTGTTPNGCGSHKQAASASSASATAGPDTKPLCETVAKAMRRANKCALEQTKQYGPSEQQVGKVTPPEKDEGLVMEGTTLRASLSSLEQSLASRSKQIVHLTEQLKACEKTREERQLQAEEAKSKCSQLSGDSSQLLKICQSYLEKRRDRVERMSKDTAFQKQQAKYYKSLAHQQRAFYLQSERIAACGGKDSIARHRAGELALVSQPPTLEDDNTQELFDVGTAVANPYVCDSWPFEPNVLAKRTPQESSMPAFEEETEEDLREAERGFRTNPFRAGARGFNRGFDDDDDFDRRPSSARSL
;
A
#
# COMPACT_ATOMS: atom_id res chain seq x y z
N MET A 1 -26.05 14.59 -1.95
CA MET A 1 -25.00 15.51 -1.44
C MET A 1 -24.96 15.53 0.08
N GLN A 2 -26.11 15.65 0.76
CA GLN A 2 -26.22 15.62 2.24
C GLN A 2 -25.70 14.31 2.86
N GLU A 3 -26.18 13.16 2.39
CA GLU A 3 -25.77 11.83 2.91
C GLU A 3 -24.27 11.53 2.72
N ARG A 4 -23.63 12.07 1.67
CA ARG A 4 -22.18 11.93 1.47
C ARG A 4 -21.38 12.76 2.47
N ARG A 5 -21.91 13.92 2.90
CA ARG A 5 -21.28 14.73 3.95
C ARG A 5 -21.39 14.04 5.31
N GLU A 6 -22.53 13.43 5.60
CA GLU A 6 -22.73 12.68 6.84
C GLU A 6 -21.87 11.42 6.92
N SER A 7 -21.74 10.65 5.83
CA SER A 7 -20.86 9.48 5.78
C SER A 7 -19.38 9.84 5.97
N PHE A 8 -18.91 10.93 5.34
CA PHE A 8 -17.54 11.41 5.51
C PHE A 8 -17.27 11.90 6.94
N PHE A 9 -18.26 12.56 7.56
CA PHE A 9 -18.17 13.04 8.94
C PHE A 9 -18.11 11.88 9.94
N ILE A 10 -18.93 10.84 9.76
CA ILE A 10 -18.92 9.65 10.62
C ILE A 10 -17.58 8.90 10.51
N HIS A 11 -17.02 8.79 9.29
CA HIS A 11 -15.76 8.07 9.09
C HIS A 11 -14.55 8.79 9.70
N THR A 12 -14.50 10.12 9.56
CA THR A 12 -13.46 10.96 10.16
C THR A 12 -13.56 10.98 11.68
N TYR A 13 -14.77 11.10 12.25
CA TYR A 13 -14.98 11.02 13.70
C TYR A 13 -14.59 9.65 14.27
N SER A 14 -14.92 8.55 13.57
CA SER A 14 -14.58 7.20 14.01
C SER A 14 -13.07 6.93 14.00
N CYS A 15 -12.33 7.44 13.00
CA CYS A 15 -10.87 7.38 12.97
C CYS A 15 -10.23 8.20 14.09
N MET A 16 -10.73 9.41 14.37
CA MET A 16 -10.24 10.24 15.47
C MET A 16 -10.45 9.56 16.84
N TYR A 17 -11.63 8.95 17.05
CA TYR A 17 -11.97 8.31 18.32
C TYR A 17 -11.13 7.04 18.59
N THR A 18 -10.88 6.24 17.56
CA THR A 18 -10.03 5.04 17.68
C THR A 18 -8.57 5.40 17.96
N TYR A 19 -8.06 6.46 17.33
CA TYR A 19 -6.70 6.95 17.58
C TYR A 19 -6.54 7.52 18.99
N ALA A 20 -7.51 8.31 19.46
CA ALA A 20 -7.53 8.83 20.82
C ALA A 20 -7.61 7.71 21.86
N TYR A 21 -8.43 6.68 21.63
CA TYR A 21 -8.57 5.54 22.54
C TYR A 21 -7.28 4.72 22.66
N ILE A 22 -6.59 4.46 21.54
CA ILE A 22 -5.30 3.74 21.55
C ILE A 22 -4.22 4.54 22.29
N HIS A 23 -4.17 5.86 22.10
CA HIS A 23 -3.21 6.71 22.79
C HIS A 23 -3.47 6.82 24.30
N VAL A 24 -4.74 6.91 24.71
CA VAL A 24 -5.11 6.90 26.13
C VAL A 24 -4.76 5.55 26.77
N GLN A 25 -5.04 4.42 26.11
CA GLN A 25 -4.65 3.11 26.64
C GLN A 25 -3.13 2.95 26.75
N ASN A 26 -2.37 3.35 25.73
CA ASN A 26 -0.90 3.28 25.77
C ASN A 26 -0.30 4.22 26.84
N GLY A 27 -0.88 5.41 27.03
CA GLY A 27 -0.48 6.35 28.09
C GLY A 27 -0.75 5.81 29.49
N ILE A 28 -1.90 5.17 29.71
CA ILE A 28 -2.24 4.54 30.99
C ILE A 28 -1.31 3.35 31.29
N VAL A 29 -0.99 2.53 30.29
CA VAL A 29 -0.08 1.38 30.45
C VAL A 29 1.34 1.84 30.78
N LEU A 30 1.84 2.90 30.14
CA LEU A 30 3.15 3.48 30.45
C LEU A 30 3.18 4.10 31.85
N SER A 31 2.14 4.82 32.24
CA SER A 31 1.99 5.38 33.59
C SER A 31 1.97 4.30 34.68
N LEU A 32 1.23 3.21 34.46
CA LEU A 32 1.17 2.07 35.40
C LEU A 32 2.50 1.32 35.48
N ALA A 33 3.19 1.12 34.35
CA ALA A 33 4.51 0.50 34.34
C ALA A 33 5.56 1.35 35.08
N GLN A 34 5.48 2.68 34.93
CA GLN A 34 6.39 3.61 35.59
C GLN A 34 6.11 3.73 37.10
N THR A 35 4.85 3.63 37.50
CA THR A 35 4.46 3.58 38.92
C THR A 35 4.89 2.27 39.58
N TYR A 36 4.81 1.14 38.86
CA TYR A 36 5.31 -0.15 39.34
C TYR A 36 6.84 -0.21 39.44
N ALA A 37 7.57 0.47 38.55
CA ALA A 37 9.03 0.54 38.61
C ALA A 37 9.57 1.35 39.81
N VAL A 38 8.78 2.29 40.34
CA VAL A 38 9.16 3.14 41.49
C VAL A 38 8.78 2.49 42.84
N ALA A 39 7.84 1.54 42.85
CA ALA A 39 7.32 0.92 44.06
C ALA A 39 8.03 -0.39 44.50
N VAL A 40 9.09 -0.83 43.81
CA VAL A 40 9.87 -1.99 44.23
C VAL A 40 11.08 -1.51 45.05
N PRO A 41 11.05 -1.65 46.40
CA PRO A 41 12.22 -1.33 47.20
C PRO A 41 13.38 -2.28 46.86
N PRO A 42 14.61 -1.76 46.65
CA PRO A 42 15.79 -2.60 46.68
C PRO A 42 15.99 -3.07 48.12
N HIS A 43 16.32 -4.34 48.31
CA HIS A 43 16.49 -5.03 49.61
C HIS A 43 15.25 -5.75 50.14
N SER A 44 15.07 -6.98 49.64
CA SER A 44 14.71 -8.09 50.52
C SER A 44 15.59 -9.29 50.20
N PRO A 45 16.35 -9.83 51.18
CA PRO A 45 17.17 -11.03 50.97
C PRO A 45 16.27 -12.24 50.76
N ALA A 46 16.64 -13.06 49.77
CA ALA A 46 15.97 -14.31 49.44
C ALA A 46 15.84 -15.23 50.68
N PRO A 47 14.68 -15.86 50.92
CA PRO A 47 14.56 -16.88 51.94
C PRO A 47 15.30 -18.15 51.48
N ASN A 48 16.31 -18.54 52.25
CA ASN A 48 16.96 -19.85 52.16
C ASN A 48 15.93 -20.94 52.47
N PHE A 49 15.37 -21.54 51.43
CA PHE A 49 14.56 -22.75 51.54
C PHE A 49 15.48 -23.96 51.44
N MET A 50 15.91 -24.49 52.59
CA MET A 50 16.50 -25.82 52.65
C MET A 50 15.38 -26.84 52.44
N LEU A 51 15.33 -27.44 51.25
CA LEU A 51 14.60 -28.67 51.00
C LEU A 51 15.60 -29.79 50.69
N ALA A 52 15.59 -30.78 51.57
CA ALA A 52 16.35 -32.00 51.47
C ALA A 52 15.91 -32.85 50.27
N GLY A 53 16.92 -33.41 49.61
CA GLY A 53 16.95 -34.73 48.97
C GLY A 53 15.68 -35.24 48.29
N SER A 54 15.68 -35.15 46.96
CA SER A 54 15.28 -36.29 46.13
C SER A 54 15.98 -36.22 44.77
N SER A 55 16.77 -37.25 44.54
CA SER A 55 17.42 -37.60 43.29
C SER A 55 16.36 -37.95 42.24
N THR A 56 16.39 -37.29 41.07
CA THR A 56 16.17 -37.92 39.76
C THR A 56 16.51 -36.96 38.60
N VAL A 57 17.60 -37.28 37.89
CA VAL A 57 17.84 -37.11 36.45
C VAL A 57 17.57 -35.73 35.84
N ASN A 58 18.60 -34.87 35.89
CA ASN A 58 18.76 -33.72 35.01
C ASN A 58 19.04 -34.18 33.57
N GLY A 59 18.04 -34.05 32.69
CA GLY A 59 18.26 -33.93 31.25
C GLY A 59 18.71 -32.50 30.93
N THR A 60 20.02 -32.27 30.93
CA THR A 60 20.64 -31.04 30.46
C THR A 60 20.42 -30.93 28.94
N VAL A 61 19.32 -30.31 28.53
CA VAL A 61 19.22 -29.78 27.16
C VAL A 61 20.17 -28.59 27.11
N GLN A 62 21.39 -28.86 26.63
CA GLN A 62 22.26 -27.83 26.11
C GLN A 62 21.48 -27.11 25.01
N HIS A 63 20.97 -25.93 25.33
CA HIS A 63 20.48 -24.99 24.33
C HIS A 63 21.73 -24.50 23.61
N ALA A 64 22.12 -25.27 22.59
CA ALA A 64 23.24 -24.97 21.73
C ALA A 64 23.02 -23.60 21.10
N MET A 65 24.00 -22.75 21.34
CA MET A 65 24.35 -21.53 20.61
C MET A 65 24.19 -21.73 19.10
N MET A 66 23.04 -21.33 18.56
CA MET A 66 22.74 -21.33 17.13
C MET A 66 21.80 -20.17 16.84
N ASP A 67 22.23 -18.92 17.02
CA ASP A 67 21.62 -17.79 16.29
C ASP A 67 22.49 -16.51 16.19
N ASP A 68 23.82 -16.62 16.10
CA ASP A 68 24.70 -15.46 15.80
C ASP A 68 25.03 -15.34 14.30
N GLY A 69 24.27 -16.03 13.44
CA GLY A 69 24.64 -16.29 12.05
C GLY A 69 24.12 -15.32 10.99
N ASN A 70 23.43 -14.22 11.36
CA ASN A 70 22.79 -13.37 10.34
C ASN A 70 22.85 -11.85 10.60
N GLU A 71 23.83 -11.39 11.38
CA GLU A 71 24.09 -9.95 11.59
C GLU A 71 24.87 -9.28 10.45
N HIS A 72 25.16 -9.97 9.35
CA HIS A 72 25.76 -9.38 8.16
C HIS A 72 24.68 -8.88 7.20
N GLY A 73 23.63 -8.25 7.74
CA GLY A 73 22.78 -7.40 6.92
C GLY A 73 23.69 -6.41 6.20
N SER A 74 23.62 -6.38 4.86
CA SER A 74 24.51 -5.53 4.06
C SER A 74 24.53 -4.13 4.65
N SER A 75 25.69 -3.47 4.67
CA SER A 75 25.81 -2.09 5.19
C SER A 75 24.78 -1.15 4.58
N LEU A 76 24.38 -1.43 3.34
CA LEU A 76 23.26 -0.82 2.64
C LEU A 76 21.89 -1.06 3.30
N HIS A 77 21.58 -2.29 3.73
CA HIS A 77 20.33 -2.58 4.45
C HIS A 77 20.27 -1.87 5.81
N SER A 78 21.39 -1.84 6.56
CA SER A 78 21.48 -1.08 7.82
C SER A 78 21.26 0.41 7.59
N ARG A 79 21.89 0.96 6.55
CA ARG A 79 21.73 2.37 6.15
C ARG A 79 20.30 2.71 5.72
N LEU A 80 19.69 1.88 4.86
CA LEU A 80 18.31 2.07 4.43
C LEU A 80 17.33 2.00 5.60
N LYS A 81 17.57 1.08 6.55
CA LYS A 81 16.77 0.99 7.77
C LYS A 81 16.88 2.27 8.61
N THR A 82 18.08 2.79 8.80
CA THR A 82 18.26 4.05 9.54
C THR A 82 17.63 5.25 8.85
N GLU A 83 17.76 5.37 7.52
CA GLU A 83 17.14 6.46 6.75
C GLU A 83 15.61 6.36 6.80
N PHE A 84 15.06 5.15 6.71
CA PHE A 84 13.63 4.92 6.84
C PHE A 84 13.10 5.26 8.23
N ASP A 85 13.80 4.82 9.28
CA ASP A 85 13.44 5.11 10.67
C ASP A 85 13.50 6.62 10.96
N GLU A 86 14.51 7.33 10.42
CA GLU A 86 14.63 8.78 10.55
C GLU A 86 13.49 9.53 9.86
N VAL A 87 13.16 9.14 8.61
CA VAL A 87 12.06 9.74 7.85
C VAL A 87 10.72 9.51 8.55
N MET A 88 10.47 8.29 9.02
CA MET A 88 9.24 7.93 9.74
C MET A 88 9.13 8.67 11.07
N SER A 89 10.21 8.70 11.86
CA SER A 89 10.28 9.44 13.12
C SER A 89 10.00 10.93 12.91
N THR A 90 10.69 11.56 11.95
CA THR A 90 10.52 12.98 11.64
C THR A 90 9.11 13.31 11.11
N SER A 91 8.52 12.40 10.32
CA SER A 91 7.15 12.53 9.81
C SER A 91 6.13 12.43 10.95
N MET A 92 6.28 11.45 11.85
CA MET A 92 5.41 11.29 13.02
C MET A 92 5.52 12.47 13.97
N GLN A 93 6.74 12.95 14.24
CA GLN A 93 6.96 14.10 15.11
C GLN A 93 6.29 15.36 14.57
N ARG A 94 6.36 15.61 13.25
CA ARG A 94 5.62 16.70 12.60
C ARG A 94 4.10 16.56 12.67
N ARG A 95 3.55 15.34 12.71
CA ARG A 95 2.10 15.12 12.90
C ARG A 95 1.70 15.35 14.34
N LEU A 96 2.50 14.85 15.30
CA LEU A 96 2.28 15.08 16.72
C LEU A 96 2.36 16.56 17.10
N SER A 97 3.31 17.32 16.54
CA SER A 97 3.39 18.77 16.75
C SER A 97 2.12 19.49 16.27
N ARG A 98 1.63 19.17 15.06
CA ARG A 98 0.37 19.74 14.54
C ARG A 98 -0.84 19.40 15.41
N LEU A 99 -0.93 18.16 15.88
CA LEU A 99 -2.00 17.75 16.78
C LEU A 99 -1.92 18.49 18.13
N ARG A 100 -0.72 18.71 18.67
CA ARG A 100 -0.54 19.52 19.88
C ARG A 100 -0.98 20.97 19.66
N GLU A 101 -0.58 21.58 18.54
CA GLU A 101 -1.01 22.93 18.17
C GLU A 101 -2.54 23.04 18.04
N GLU A 102 -3.20 22.06 17.39
CA GLU A 102 -4.66 22.02 17.30
C GLU A 102 -5.33 21.87 18.67
N VAL A 103 -4.78 21.01 19.54
CA VAL A 103 -5.28 20.84 20.91
C VAL A 103 -5.10 22.14 21.71
N ASP A 104 -3.96 22.82 21.60
CA ASP A 104 -3.70 24.10 22.28
C ASP A 104 -4.64 25.20 21.79
N VAL A 105 -4.96 25.24 20.50
CA VAL A 105 -5.96 26.18 19.94
C VAL A 105 -7.35 25.87 20.48
N LEU A 106 -7.76 24.60 20.55
CA LEU A 106 -9.04 24.20 21.13
C LEU A 106 -9.11 24.54 22.61
N PHE A 107 -8.03 24.32 23.36
CA PHE A 107 -7.95 24.63 24.79
C PHE A 107 -8.01 26.14 25.04
N SER A 108 -7.30 26.92 24.22
CA SER A 108 -7.34 28.39 24.26
C SER A 108 -8.75 28.91 23.95
N THR A 109 -9.41 28.34 22.94
CA THR A 109 -10.80 28.69 22.57
C THR A 109 -11.79 28.36 23.69
N LEU A 110 -11.57 27.25 24.40
CA LEU A 110 -12.38 26.88 25.57
C LEU A 110 -12.19 27.87 26.73
N GLN A 111 -10.96 28.29 26.99
CA GLN A 111 -10.65 29.24 28.06
C GLN A 111 -11.17 30.66 27.77
N THR A 112 -11.21 31.09 26.50
CA THR A 112 -11.72 32.42 26.13
C THR A 112 -13.24 32.50 26.10
N GLY A 113 -13.97 31.43 26.45
CA GLY A 113 -15.42 31.43 26.65
C GLY A 113 -16.24 31.87 25.42
N THR A 114 -15.63 31.92 24.24
CA THR A 114 -16.25 32.39 23.01
C THR A 114 -16.91 31.19 22.34
N THR A 115 -18.19 30.99 22.65
CA THR A 115 -18.99 29.93 22.03
C THR A 115 -19.04 30.16 20.51
N PRO A 116 -18.69 29.17 19.66
CA PRO A 116 -18.67 29.34 18.21
C PRO A 116 -20.06 29.31 17.56
N ASN A 117 -21.14 29.37 18.35
CA ASN A 117 -22.51 29.39 17.87
C ASN A 117 -23.15 30.75 18.09
N GLY A 118 -22.78 31.69 17.21
CA GLY A 118 -23.41 32.99 17.08
C GLY A 118 -23.47 33.39 15.62
N CYS A 119 -24.38 32.77 14.86
CA CYS A 119 -24.87 33.31 13.59
C CYS A 119 -25.67 34.59 13.90
N GLY A 120 -24.95 35.67 14.15
CA GLY A 120 -25.49 36.98 14.47
C GLY A 120 -24.90 37.99 13.51
N SER A 121 -25.65 38.29 12.45
CA SER A 121 -25.41 39.42 11.56
C SER A 121 -25.42 40.73 12.36
N HIS A 122 -24.26 41.18 12.82
CA HIS A 122 -24.06 42.53 13.34
C HIS A 122 -23.04 43.28 12.48
N LYS A 123 -23.57 44.21 11.67
CA LYS A 123 -22.85 45.39 11.22
C LYS A 123 -22.34 46.12 12.47
N GLN A 124 -21.04 46.13 12.70
CA GLN A 124 -20.40 47.16 13.52
C GLN A 124 -19.18 47.72 12.80
N ALA A 125 -19.12 49.05 12.92
CA ALA A 125 -18.27 49.96 12.19
C ALA A 125 -16.80 49.77 12.53
N ALA A 126 -15.98 50.11 11.54
CA ALA A 126 -14.54 50.23 11.63
C ALA A 126 -14.11 51.02 12.88
N SER A 127 -13.32 50.37 13.74
CA SER A 127 -12.48 51.03 14.72
C SER A 127 -11.08 50.44 14.57
N ALA A 128 -10.24 51.19 13.87
CA ALA A 128 -8.84 50.86 13.63
C ALA A 128 -8.10 50.71 14.96
N SER A 129 -7.63 49.50 15.24
CA SER A 129 -6.70 49.21 16.33
C SER A 129 -5.44 48.62 15.70
N SER A 130 -4.41 49.45 15.58
CA SER A 130 -3.06 49.09 15.16
C SER A 130 -2.42 48.16 16.19
N ALA A 131 -2.59 46.86 16.02
CA ALA A 131 -1.85 45.84 16.75
C ALA A 131 -0.55 45.52 16.01
N SER A 132 0.55 45.87 16.66
CA SER A 132 1.94 45.59 16.29
C SER A 132 2.17 44.11 16.00
N ALA A 133 2.47 43.78 14.74
CA ALA A 133 2.84 42.45 14.29
C ALA A 133 4.29 42.13 14.70
N THR A 134 4.46 41.28 15.70
CA THR A 134 5.72 40.55 15.94
C THR A 134 5.85 39.45 14.89
N ALA A 135 6.93 39.50 14.13
CA ALA A 135 7.23 38.63 13.00
C ALA A 135 7.29 37.15 13.40
N GLY A 136 6.26 36.40 12.99
CA GLY A 136 6.24 34.93 12.96
C GLY A 136 6.78 34.37 11.63
N PRO A 137 7.05 33.05 11.58
CA PRO A 137 7.86 32.39 10.56
C PRO A 137 7.27 32.52 9.14
N ASP A 138 8.15 32.67 8.15
CA ASP A 138 7.88 32.96 6.73
C ASP A 138 6.62 32.25 6.17
N THR A 139 5.50 32.97 6.13
CA THR A 139 4.24 32.55 5.49
C THR A 139 4.18 32.87 3.98
N LYS A 140 5.24 33.50 3.45
CA LYS A 140 5.40 33.81 2.01
C LYS A 140 5.16 32.62 1.07
N PRO A 141 5.68 31.39 1.33
CA PRO A 141 5.44 30.27 0.43
C PRO A 141 3.97 29.79 0.43
N LEU A 142 3.24 29.95 1.54
CA LEU A 142 1.83 29.59 1.62
C LEU A 142 0.95 30.57 0.84
N CYS A 143 1.20 31.88 0.99
CA CYS A 143 0.49 32.90 0.23
C CYS A 143 0.70 32.75 -1.29
N GLU A 144 1.91 32.40 -1.72
CA GLU A 144 2.22 32.20 -3.13
C GLU A 144 1.54 30.95 -3.71
N THR A 145 1.52 29.84 -2.96
CA THR A 145 0.82 28.61 -3.37
C THR A 145 -0.69 28.80 -3.43
N VAL A 146 -1.29 29.49 -2.46
CA VAL A 146 -2.72 29.84 -2.48
C VAL A 146 -3.03 30.77 -3.65
N ALA A 147 -2.21 31.79 -3.91
CA ALA A 147 -2.38 32.69 -5.05
C ALA A 147 -2.25 31.97 -6.40
N LYS A 148 -1.37 30.96 -6.51
CA LYS A 148 -1.21 30.12 -7.70
C LYS A 148 -2.41 29.19 -7.89
N ALA A 149 -2.92 28.58 -6.81
CA ALA A 149 -4.13 27.76 -6.84
C ALA A 149 -5.36 28.57 -7.26
N MET A 150 -5.54 29.77 -6.70
CA MET A 150 -6.65 30.67 -7.07
C MET A 150 -6.57 31.14 -8.53
N ARG A 151 -5.38 31.46 -9.04
CA ARG A 151 -5.19 31.78 -10.47
C ARG A 151 -5.56 30.60 -11.37
N ARG A 152 -5.22 29.37 -10.99
CA ARG A 152 -5.58 28.16 -11.72
C ARG A 152 -7.09 27.89 -11.66
N ALA A 153 -7.71 28.03 -10.49
CA ALA A 153 -9.14 27.89 -10.31
C ALA A 153 -9.91 28.93 -11.15
N ASN A 154 -9.49 30.20 -11.14
CA ASN A 154 -10.10 31.25 -11.97
C ASN A 154 -9.91 30.98 -13.47
N LYS A 155 -8.76 30.46 -13.90
CA LYS A 155 -8.52 30.08 -15.30
C LYS A 155 -9.40 28.89 -15.74
N CYS A 156 -9.72 27.98 -14.82
CA CYS A 156 -10.63 26.86 -15.06
C CYS A 156 -12.12 27.25 -14.93
N ALA A 157 -12.45 28.27 -14.14
CA ALA A 157 -13.80 28.78 -13.94
C ALA A 157 -14.25 29.75 -15.03
N LEU A 158 -13.32 30.37 -15.76
CA LEU A 158 -13.62 31.00 -17.04
C LEU A 158 -14.15 29.91 -17.97
N GLU A 159 -15.44 29.98 -18.28
CA GLU A 159 -16.09 29.14 -19.27
C GLU A 159 -15.27 29.23 -20.56
N GLN A 160 -14.43 28.23 -20.79
CA GLN A 160 -13.85 28.04 -22.11
C GLN A 160 -15.04 27.73 -23.01
N THR A 161 -15.47 28.72 -23.78
CA THR A 161 -16.36 28.52 -24.90
C THR A 161 -15.68 27.47 -25.77
N LYS A 162 -16.12 26.22 -25.62
CA LYS A 162 -15.64 25.11 -26.43
C LYS A 162 -16.03 25.44 -27.86
N GLN A 163 -15.09 25.99 -28.61
CA GLN A 163 -15.27 26.19 -30.04
C GLN A 163 -15.27 24.80 -30.66
N TYR A 164 -16.46 24.33 -31.04
CA TYR A 164 -16.60 23.11 -31.82
C TYR A 164 -16.19 23.43 -33.25
N GLY A 165 -15.04 22.93 -33.66
CA GLY A 165 -14.48 23.11 -34.99
C GLY A 165 -13.08 22.50 -35.09
N PRO A 166 -12.53 22.40 -36.30
CA PRO A 166 -11.13 22.04 -36.49
C PRO A 166 -10.25 23.02 -35.72
N SER A 167 -9.34 22.52 -34.90
CA SER A 167 -8.29 23.35 -34.30
C SER A 167 -7.49 24.07 -35.39
N GLU A 168 -6.85 25.20 -35.08
CA GLU A 168 -6.00 25.91 -36.06
C GLU A 168 -4.95 24.99 -36.71
N GLN A 169 -4.48 23.97 -35.97
CA GLN A 169 -3.56 22.95 -36.48
C GLN A 169 -4.21 21.93 -37.45
N GLN A 170 -5.53 21.78 -37.41
CA GLN A 170 -6.30 20.91 -38.30
C GLN A 170 -6.76 21.62 -39.57
N VAL A 171 -6.87 22.96 -39.57
CA VAL A 171 -7.34 23.74 -40.75
C VAL A 171 -6.40 23.59 -41.96
N GLY A 172 -5.12 23.30 -41.75
CA GLY A 172 -4.14 23.09 -42.83
C GLY A 172 -3.85 21.63 -43.19
N LYS A 173 -4.43 20.66 -42.46
CA LYS A 173 -4.21 19.24 -42.77
C LYS A 173 -5.15 18.83 -43.89
N VAL A 174 -4.60 18.13 -44.89
CA VAL A 174 -5.40 17.54 -45.97
C VAL A 174 -6.46 16.64 -45.33
N THR A 175 -7.72 16.88 -45.65
CA THR A 175 -8.83 16.03 -45.21
C THR A 175 -8.49 14.60 -45.60
N PRO A 176 -8.44 13.65 -44.65
CA PRO A 176 -8.18 12.25 -44.97
C PRO A 176 -9.17 11.81 -46.06
N PRO A 177 -8.73 11.03 -47.06
CA PRO A 177 -9.65 10.53 -48.08
C PRO A 177 -10.78 9.80 -47.38
N GLU A 178 -12.02 10.14 -47.76
CA GLU A 178 -13.21 9.46 -47.26
C GLU A 178 -13.03 7.97 -47.57
N LYS A 179 -12.99 7.14 -46.52
CA LYS A 179 -13.01 5.70 -46.71
C LYS A 179 -14.43 5.35 -47.13
N ASP A 180 -14.58 4.75 -48.31
CA ASP A 180 -15.81 4.07 -48.71
C ASP A 180 -16.01 2.86 -47.79
N GLU A 181 -16.49 3.10 -46.57
CA GLU A 181 -16.99 2.07 -45.69
C GLU A 181 -18.28 1.56 -46.33
N GLY A 182 -18.18 0.43 -47.03
CA GLY A 182 -19.34 -0.23 -47.64
C GLY A 182 -20.47 -0.35 -46.62
N LEU A 183 -21.70 -0.02 -47.05
CA LEU A 183 -22.89 -0.01 -46.21
C LEU A 183 -22.96 -1.29 -45.37
N VAL A 184 -22.70 -1.18 -44.07
CA VAL A 184 -22.83 -2.31 -43.16
C VAL A 184 -24.30 -2.67 -43.09
N MET A 185 -24.63 -3.92 -43.38
CA MET A 185 -25.99 -4.43 -43.28
C MET A 185 -26.55 -4.16 -41.89
N GLU A 186 -27.71 -3.51 -41.82
CA GLU A 186 -28.39 -3.13 -40.56
C GLU A 186 -28.48 -4.29 -39.57
N GLY A 187 -28.78 -5.50 -40.06
CA GLY A 187 -28.85 -6.70 -39.22
C GLY A 187 -27.53 -7.08 -38.54
N THR A 188 -26.38 -6.77 -39.14
CA THR A 188 -25.06 -6.98 -38.52
C THR A 188 -24.82 -5.97 -37.42
N THR A 189 -25.11 -4.69 -37.67
CA THR A 189 -24.98 -3.62 -36.68
C THR A 189 -25.91 -3.84 -35.48
N LEU A 190 -27.15 -4.28 -35.72
CA LEU A 190 -28.11 -4.61 -34.66
C LEU A 190 -27.64 -5.80 -33.82
N ARG A 191 -27.13 -6.88 -34.44
CA ARG A 191 -26.59 -8.03 -33.68
C ARG A 191 -25.37 -7.66 -32.86
N ALA A 192 -24.44 -6.87 -33.42
CA ALA A 192 -23.29 -6.37 -32.68
C ALA A 192 -23.70 -5.49 -31.49
N SER A 193 -24.69 -4.62 -31.70
CA SER A 193 -25.25 -3.77 -30.63
C SER A 193 -25.91 -4.60 -29.54
N LEU A 194 -26.71 -5.61 -29.90
CA LEU A 194 -27.34 -6.53 -28.94
C LEU A 194 -26.29 -7.32 -28.15
N SER A 195 -25.27 -7.88 -28.82
CA SER A 195 -24.19 -8.61 -28.15
C SER A 195 -23.41 -7.71 -27.17
N SER A 196 -23.14 -6.45 -27.54
CA SER A 196 -22.51 -5.47 -26.65
C SER A 196 -23.39 -5.15 -25.44
N LEU A 197 -24.70 -5.03 -25.62
CA LEU A 197 -25.65 -4.84 -24.53
C LEU A 197 -25.69 -6.05 -23.59
N GLU A 198 -25.72 -7.28 -24.13
CA GLU A 198 -25.68 -8.51 -23.32
C GLU A 198 -24.41 -8.60 -22.48
N GLN A 199 -23.24 -8.32 -23.06
CA GLN A 199 -21.97 -8.27 -22.33
C GLN A 199 -21.97 -7.20 -21.23
N SER A 200 -22.51 -6.01 -21.53
CA SER A 200 -22.64 -4.91 -20.58
C SER A 200 -23.56 -5.28 -19.41
N LEU A 201 -24.69 -5.91 -19.69
CA LEU A 201 -25.62 -6.41 -18.67
C LEU A 201 -24.97 -7.48 -17.80
N ALA A 202 -24.32 -8.48 -18.40
CA ALA A 202 -23.61 -9.52 -17.66
C ALA A 202 -22.51 -8.95 -16.74
N SER A 203 -21.74 -7.96 -17.24
CA SER A 203 -20.74 -7.25 -16.44
C SER A 203 -21.37 -6.50 -15.27
N ARG A 204 -22.48 -5.78 -15.50
CA ARG A 204 -23.17 -5.05 -14.43
C ARG A 204 -23.77 -6.01 -13.40
N SER A 205 -24.32 -7.15 -13.82
CA SER A 205 -24.83 -8.17 -12.90
C SER A 205 -23.73 -8.70 -11.98
N LYS A 206 -22.55 -9.02 -12.52
CA LYS A 206 -21.38 -9.42 -11.70
C LYS A 206 -20.98 -8.32 -10.71
N GLN A 207 -20.96 -7.07 -11.16
CA GLN A 207 -20.65 -5.93 -10.30
C GLN A 207 -21.66 -5.75 -9.17
N ILE A 208 -22.96 -5.91 -9.45
CA ILE A 208 -24.02 -5.83 -8.43
C ILE A 208 -23.82 -6.92 -7.37
N VAL A 209 -23.54 -8.16 -7.79
CA VAL A 209 -23.26 -9.27 -6.86
C VAL A 209 -22.06 -8.93 -5.97
N HIS A 210 -20.95 -8.52 -6.58
CA HIS A 210 -19.74 -8.17 -5.84
C HIS A 210 -19.95 -7.03 -4.84
N LEU A 211 -20.62 -5.93 -5.25
CA LEU A 211 -20.95 -4.82 -4.34
C LEU A 211 -21.88 -5.26 -3.20
N THR A 212 -22.80 -6.18 -3.48
CA THR A 212 -23.69 -6.75 -2.46
C THR A 212 -22.90 -7.57 -1.44
N GLU A 213 -21.92 -8.36 -1.87
CA GLU A 213 -21.01 -9.10 -1.00
C GLU A 213 -20.15 -8.15 -0.14
N GLN A 214 -19.62 -7.08 -0.74
CA GLN A 214 -18.88 -6.05 -0.01
C GLN A 214 -19.73 -5.36 1.06
N LEU A 215 -20.99 -5.01 0.74
CA LEU A 215 -21.91 -4.43 1.72
C LEU A 215 -22.16 -5.39 2.89
N LYS A 216 -22.42 -6.66 2.63
CA LYS A 216 -22.56 -7.69 3.67
C LYS A 216 -21.32 -7.82 4.55
N ALA A 217 -20.12 -7.78 3.96
CA ALA A 217 -18.86 -7.83 4.70
C ALA A 217 -18.68 -6.59 5.60
N CYS A 218 -19.04 -5.40 5.11
CA CYS A 218 -19.03 -4.16 5.89
C CYS A 218 -20.03 -4.19 7.05
N GLU A 219 -21.25 -4.68 6.81
CA GLU A 219 -22.28 -4.85 7.85
C GLU A 219 -21.81 -5.80 8.95
N LYS A 220 -21.27 -6.96 8.57
CA LYS A 220 -20.68 -7.92 9.50
C LYS A 220 -19.57 -7.29 10.34
N THR A 221 -18.65 -6.56 9.70
CA THR A 221 -17.56 -5.85 10.39
C THR A 221 -18.10 -4.81 11.37
N ARG A 222 -19.17 -4.10 11.01
CA ARG A 222 -19.84 -3.13 11.88
C ARG A 222 -20.43 -3.80 13.11
N GLU A 223 -21.14 -4.92 12.93
CA GLU A 223 -21.73 -5.70 14.03
C GLU A 223 -20.65 -6.24 14.97
N GLU A 224 -19.56 -6.81 14.44
CA GLU A 224 -18.42 -7.28 15.24
C GLU A 224 -17.81 -6.14 16.08
N ARG A 225 -17.65 -4.94 15.50
CA ARG A 225 -17.14 -3.77 16.22
C ARG A 225 -18.11 -3.27 17.28
N GLN A 226 -19.41 -3.31 17.01
CA GLN A 226 -20.42 -2.94 17.99
C GLN A 226 -20.39 -3.90 19.18
N LEU A 227 -20.33 -5.21 18.93
CA LEU A 227 -20.19 -6.22 19.99
C LEU A 227 -18.91 -6.01 20.81
N GLN A 228 -17.77 -5.72 20.16
CA GLN A 228 -16.53 -5.41 20.85
C GLN A 228 -16.62 -4.14 21.71
N ALA A 229 -17.32 -3.10 21.22
CA ALA A 229 -17.53 -1.87 21.97
C ALA A 229 -18.43 -2.08 23.19
N GLU A 230 -19.49 -2.89 23.06
CA GLU A 230 -20.37 -3.29 24.17
C GLU A 230 -19.62 -4.15 25.20
N GLU A 231 -18.82 -5.11 24.74
CA GLU A 231 -17.95 -5.93 25.61
C GLU A 231 -16.95 -5.05 26.37
N ALA A 232 -16.29 -4.11 25.69
CA ALA A 232 -15.34 -3.18 26.31
C ALA A 232 -16.04 -2.27 27.33
N LYS A 233 -17.23 -1.75 27.00
CA LYS A 233 -18.03 -0.95 27.92
C LYS A 233 -18.42 -1.75 29.17
N SER A 234 -18.87 -3.00 29.01
CA SER A 234 -19.19 -3.91 30.11
C SER A 234 -17.98 -4.14 31.02
N LYS A 235 -16.80 -4.40 30.44
CA LYS A 235 -15.55 -4.58 31.19
C LYS A 235 -15.13 -3.32 31.94
N CYS A 236 -15.25 -2.14 31.34
CA CYS A 236 -14.97 -0.87 32.02
C CYS A 236 -15.88 -0.69 33.24
N SER A 237 -17.18 -0.99 33.10
CA SER A 237 -18.12 -0.96 34.22
C SER A 237 -17.74 -1.97 35.32
N GLN A 238 -17.34 -3.20 34.96
CA GLN A 238 -16.86 -4.21 35.92
C GLN A 238 -15.63 -3.75 36.70
N LEU A 239 -14.63 -3.21 36.01
CA LEU A 239 -13.40 -2.70 36.61
C LEU A 239 -13.64 -1.52 37.56
N SER A 240 -14.67 -0.71 37.31
CA SER A 240 -15.02 0.40 38.20
C SER A 240 -15.56 -0.05 39.57
N GLY A 241 -16.07 -1.29 39.67
CA GLY A 241 -16.70 -1.81 40.89
C GLY A 241 -15.77 -2.62 41.80
N ASP A 242 -14.80 -3.36 41.24
CA ASP A 242 -13.98 -4.30 42.01
C ASP A 242 -12.55 -4.43 41.45
N SER A 243 -11.58 -3.92 42.19
CA SER A 243 -10.15 -3.95 41.82
C SER A 243 -9.58 -5.38 41.76
N SER A 244 -10.18 -6.34 42.48
CA SER A 244 -9.71 -7.74 42.45
C SER A 244 -9.96 -8.43 41.10
N GLN A 245 -10.93 -7.94 40.31
CA GLN A 245 -11.22 -8.45 38.97
C GLN A 245 -10.18 -8.01 37.93
N LEU A 246 -9.41 -6.95 38.22
CA LEU A 246 -8.39 -6.42 37.32
C LEU A 246 -7.34 -7.49 36.97
N LEU A 247 -6.86 -8.25 37.97
CA LEU A 247 -5.85 -9.29 37.74
C LEU A 247 -6.36 -10.39 36.81
N LYS A 248 -7.62 -10.84 36.98
CA LYS A 248 -8.26 -11.84 36.12
C LYS A 248 -8.39 -11.33 34.69
N ILE A 249 -8.81 -10.07 34.54
CA ILE A 249 -8.93 -9.43 33.24
C ILE A 249 -7.55 -9.31 32.57
N CYS A 250 -6.52 -8.84 33.27
CA CYS A 250 -5.15 -8.77 32.77
C CYS A 250 -4.62 -10.13 32.32
N GLN A 251 -4.85 -11.19 33.10
CA GLN A 251 -4.45 -12.55 32.72
C GLN A 251 -5.13 -13.00 31.41
N SER A 252 -6.44 -12.78 31.29
CA SER A 252 -7.17 -13.13 30.06
C SER A 252 -6.67 -12.36 28.83
N TYR A 253 -6.24 -11.10 28.98
CA TYR A 253 -5.64 -10.32 27.89
C TYR A 253 -4.27 -10.86 27.48
N LEU A 254 -3.46 -11.30 28.44
CA LEU A 254 -2.17 -11.91 28.16
C LEU A 254 -2.32 -13.24 27.41
N GLU A 255 -3.29 -14.08 27.81
CA GLU A 255 -3.61 -15.33 27.11
C GLU A 255 -4.07 -15.05 25.67
N LYS A 256 -5.06 -14.17 25.48
CA LYS A 256 -5.51 -13.76 24.12
C LYS A 256 -4.38 -13.20 23.26
N ARG A 257 -3.43 -12.47 23.86
CA ARG A 257 -2.27 -11.93 23.16
C ARG A 257 -1.30 -13.03 22.75
N ARG A 258 -1.04 -14.02 23.61
CA ARG A 258 -0.22 -15.20 23.29
C ARG A 258 -0.84 -15.99 22.14
N ASP A 259 -2.14 -16.27 22.21
CA ASP A 259 -2.86 -16.99 21.14
C ASP A 259 -2.81 -16.23 19.80
N ARG A 260 -2.91 -14.90 19.83
CA ARG A 260 -2.77 -14.08 18.63
C ARG A 260 -1.35 -14.15 18.06
N VAL A 261 -0.33 -14.07 18.91
CA VAL A 261 1.07 -14.19 18.48
C VAL A 261 1.34 -15.56 17.88
N GLU A 262 0.81 -16.63 18.49
CA GLU A 262 0.93 -17.99 17.96
C GLU A 262 0.26 -18.14 16.59
N ARG A 263 -0.96 -17.61 16.42
CA ARG A 263 -1.64 -17.60 15.11
C ARG A 263 -0.85 -16.83 14.05
N MET A 264 -0.43 -15.60 14.34
CA MET A 264 0.38 -14.81 13.40
C MET A 264 1.71 -15.48 13.06
N SER A 265 2.32 -16.18 14.03
CA SER A 265 3.52 -17.00 13.82
C SER A 265 3.27 -18.12 12.82
N LYS A 266 2.18 -18.88 13.00
CA LYS A 266 1.75 -19.94 12.06
C LYS A 266 1.48 -19.38 10.67
N ASP A 267 0.74 -18.27 10.56
CA ASP A 267 0.43 -17.63 9.28
C ASP A 267 1.71 -17.15 8.57
N THR A 268 2.64 -16.55 9.32
CA THR A 268 3.93 -16.10 8.77
C THR A 268 4.79 -17.27 8.31
N ALA A 269 4.81 -18.38 9.06
CA ALA A 269 5.53 -19.59 8.67
C ALA A 269 4.96 -20.19 7.38
N PHE A 270 3.63 -20.23 7.29
CA PHE A 270 2.91 -20.68 6.10
C PHE A 270 3.23 -19.81 4.87
N GLN A 271 3.12 -18.49 5.00
CA GLN A 271 3.46 -17.55 3.92
C GLN A 271 4.93 -17.66 3.49
N LYS A 272 5.85 -17.85 4.43
CA LYS A 272 7.27 -18.09 4.11
C LYS A 272 7.46 -19.39 3.33
N GLN A 273 6.74 -20.46 3.66
CA GLN A 273 6.79 -21.71 2.93
C GLN A 273 6.23 -21.55 1.51
N GLN A 274 5.11 -20.86 1.37
CA GLN A 274 4.50 -20.54 0.08
C GLN A 274 5.42 -19.67 -0.80
N ALA A 275 6.07 -18.65 -0.22
CA ALA A 275 7.04 -17.83 -0.91
C ALA A 275 8.26 -18.64 -1.39
N LYS A 276 8.77 -19.57 -0.56
CA LYS A 276 9.85 -20.49 -0.95
C LYS A 276 9.42 -21.39 -2.11
N TYR A 277 8.19 -21.91 -2.06
CA TYR A 277 7.61 -22.73 -3.13
C TYR A 277 7.58 -21.95 -4.46
N TYR A 278 6.97 -20.76 -4.48
CA TYR A 278 6.89 -19.96 -5.71
C TYR A 278 8.24 -19.50 -6.22
N LYS A 279 9.20 -19.20 -5.33
CA LYS A 279 10.58 -18.91 -5.73
C LYS A 279 11.21 -20.10 -6.45
N SER A 280 11.02 -21.31 -5.94
CA SER A 280 11.51 -22.55 -6.57
C SER A 280 10.85 -22.78 -7.93
N LEU A 281 9.53 -22.60 -8.01
CA LEU A 281 8.76 -22.77 -9.24
C LEU A 281 9.20 -21.76 -10.33
N ALA A 282 9.38 -20.49 -9.97
CA ALA A 282 9.88 -19.47 -10.89
C ALA A 282 11.29 -19.80 -11.42
N HIS A 283 12.15 -20.33 -10.55
CA HIS A 283 13.50 -20.78 -10.96
C HIS A 283 13.42 -21.94 -11.96
N GLN A 284 12.55 -22.93 -11.70
CA GLN A 284 12.32 -24.05 -12.61
C GLN A 284 11.75 -23.59 -13.96
N GLN A 285 10.74 -22.72 -13.96
CA GLN A 285 10.14 -22.15 -15.18
C GLN A 285 11.19 -21.44 -16.03
N ARG A 286 12.04 -20.61 -15.41
CA ARG A 286 13.13 -19.92 -16.10
C ARG A 286 14.14 -20.90 -16.68
N ALA A 287 14.55 -21.90 -15.93
CA ALA A 287 15.50 -22.91 -16.39
C ALA A 287 14.93 -23.72 -17.58
N PHE A 288 13.66 -24.12 -17.50
CA PHE A 288 12.96 -24.84 -18.55
C PHE A 288 12.85 -23.99 -19.83
N TYR A 289 12.48 -22.72 -19.71
CA TYR A 289 12.37 -21.81 -20.84
C TYR A 289 13.71 -21.63 -21.55
N LEU A 290 14.77 -21.31 -20.79
CA LEU A 290 16.12 -21.15 -21.35
C LEU A 290 16.65 -22.42 -22.01
N GLN A 291 16.36 -23.59 -21.45
CA GLN A 291 16.74 -24.86 -22.08
C GLN A 291 15.95 -25.11 -23.36
N SER A 292 14.64 -24.82 -23.35
CA SER A 292 13.76 -24.98 -24.52
C SER A 292 14.16 -24.07 -25.67
N GLU A 293 14.52 -22.82 -25.39
CA GLU A 293 15.05 -21.88 -26.39
C GLU A 293 16.35 -22.40 -27.01
N ARG A 294 17.30 -22.87 -26.18
CA ARG A 294 18.56 -23.43 -26.67
C ARG A 294 18.34 -24.66 -27.54
N ILE A 295 17.45 -25.56 -27.13
CA ILE A 295 17.07 -26.74 -27.91
C ILE A 295 16.48 -26.30 -29.25
N ALA A 296 15.54 -25.35 -29.27
CA ALA A 296 14.92 -24.85 -30.48
C ALA A 296 15.95 -24.25 -31.44
N ALA A 297 16.88 -23.44 -30.93
CA ALA A 297 17.95 -22.81 -31.72
C ALA A 297 18.96 -23.84 -32.28
N CYS A 298 19.23 -24.94 -31.58
CA CYS A 298 20.18 -25.97 -32.01
C CYS A 298 19.60 -27.03 -32.96
N GLY A 299 18.38 -26.83 -33.50
CA GLY A 299 17.74 -27.80 -34.40
C GLY A 299 16.72 -28.72 -33.72
N GLY A 300 16.24 -28.34 -32.54
CA GLY A 300 15.12 -28.98 -31.86
C GLY A 300 15.43 -30.39 -31.36
N LYS A 301 14.43 -31.27 -31.48
CA LYS A 301 14.48 -32.66 -30.98
C LYS A 301 15.58 -33.49 -31.63
N ASP A 302 15.92 -33.21 -32.88
CA ASP A 302 16.96 -33.93 -33.63
C ASP A 302 18.36 -33.71 -33.03
N SER A 303 18.61 -32.53 -32.49
CA SER A 303 19.88 -32.22 -31.82
C SER A 303 20.01 -32.95 -30.48
N ILE A 304 18.91 -33.13 -29.76
CA ILE A 304 18.90 -33.88 -28.49
C ILE A 304 19.20 -35.36 -28.76
N ALA A 305 18.54 -35.95 -29.77
CA ALA A 305 18.69 -37.36 -30.11
C ALA A 305 20.10 -37.73 -30.59
N ARG A 306 20.86 -36.77 -31.13
CA ARG A 306 22.21 -36.97 -31.69
C ARG A 306 23.34 -36.55 -30.76
N HIS A 307 23.04 -36.17 -29.51
CA HIS A 307 24.05 -35.67 -28.60
C HIS A 307 25.05 -36.78 -28.21
N ARG A 308 26.35 -36.55 -28.45
CA ARG A 308 27.40 -37.57 -28.26
C ARG A 308 27.56 -38.04 -26.82
N ALA A 309 27.14 -37.24 -25.84
CA ALA A 309 27.21 -37.60 -24.42
C ALA A 309 26.03 -38.47 -23.94
N GLY A 310 25.12 -38.90 -24.83
CA GLY A 310 23.93 -39.67 -24.46
C GLY A 310 22.75 -38.79 -24.03
N GLU A 311 21.91 -39.32 -23.16
CA GLU A 311 20.68 -38.68 -22.67
C GLU A 311 21.01 -37.38 -21.91
N LEU A 312 20.60 -36.24 -22.46
CA LEU A 312 20.75 -34.94 -21.82
C LEU A 312 19.74 -34.81 -20.68
N ALA A 313 20.20 -34.39 -19.51
CA ALA A 313 19.32 -34.03 -18.41
C ALA A 313 18.43 -32.85 -18.82
N LEU A 314 17.18 -33.13 -19.16
CA LEU A 314 16.16 -32.13 -19.43
C LEU A 314 15.62 -31.61 -18.10
N VAL A 315 15.52 -30.29 -17.98
CA VAL A 315 14.79 -29.64 -16.90
C VAL A 315 13.36 -30.12 -17.01
N SER A 316 12.80 -30.64 -15.92
CA SER A 316 11.42 -31.07 -15.87
C SER A 316 10.50 -29.92 -16.25
N GLN A 317 9.52 -30.22 -17.10
CA GLN A 317 8.47 -29.27 -17.45
C GLN A 317 7.85 -28.73 -16.16
N PRO A 318 7.77 -27.40 -15.97
CA PRO A 318 7.14 -26.84 -14.79
C PRO A 318 5.68 -27.31 -14.72
N PRO A 319 5.16 -27.61 -13.52
CA PRO A 319 3.78 -28.02 -13.35
C PRO A 319 2.83 -26.98 -13.95
N THR A 320 1.81 -27.46 -14.65
CA THR A 320 0.72 -26.66 -15.21
C THR A 320 -0.13 -26.11 -14.06
N LEU A 321 -0.44 -24.81 -14.10
CA LEU A 321 -1.25 -24.15 -13.06
C LEU A 321 -2.68 -24.72 -12.97
N GLU A 322 -3.12 -25.51 -13.94
CA GLU A 322 -4.48 -26.03 -14.06
C GLU A 322 -4.67 -27.40 -13.38
N ASP A 323 -3.60 -28.17 -13.14
CA ASP A 323 -3.71 -29.59 -12.75
C ASP A 323 -3.72 -29.85 -11.24
N ASP A 324 -3.44 -28.85 -10.40
CA ASP A 324 -3.39 -29.08 -8.96
C ASP A 324 -4.62 -28.54 -8.23
N ASN A 325 -5.37 -29.48 -7.64
CA ASN A 325 -6.30 -29.28 -6.51
C ASN A 325 -5.66 -28.59 -5.28
N THR A 326 -4.44 -28.05 -5.37
CA THR A 326 -3.86 -27.11 -4.39
C THR A 326 -4.43 -25.72 -4.63
N GLN A 327 -5.73 -25.61 -4.39
CA GLN A 327 -6.57 -24.45 -4.63
C GLN A 327 -6.37 -23.37 -3.55
N GLU A 328 -5.12 -23.03 -3.24
CA GLU A 328 -4.82 -21.69 -2.77
C GLU A 328 -4.38 -20.88 -3.98
N LEU A 329 -5.36 -20.59 -4.83
CA LEU A 329 -5.23 -19.63 -5.91
C LEU A 329 -4.77 -18.33 -5.26
N PHE A 330 -3.49 -18.00 -5.42
CA PHE A 330 -2.92 -16.77 -4.91
C PHE A 330 -3.65 -15.64 -5.63
N ASP A 331 -4.68 -15.09 -5.01
CA ASP A 331 -5.52 -14.05 -5.59
C ASP A 331 -4.79 -12.71 -5.54
N VAL A 332 -3.80 -12.57 -6.43
CA VAL A 332 -3.11 -11.31 -6.71
C VAL A 332 -4.13 -10.22 -7.12
N GLY A 333 -5.31 -10.62 -7.59
CA GLY A 333 -6.40 -9.76 -8.02
C GLY A 333 -7.26 -9.19 -6.88
N THR A 334 -7.28 -9.77 -5.68
CA THR A 334 -8.07 -9.24 -4.54
C THR A 334 -7.23 -8.83 -3.33
N ALA A 335 -5.91 -8.98 -3.38
CA ALA A 335 -5.04 -8.43 -2.35
C ALA A 335 -5.28 -6.91 -2.23
N VAL A 336 -5.63 -6.45 -1.02
CA VAL A 336 -5.85 -5.03 -0.63
C VAL A 336 -4.65 -4.12 -0.97
N ALA A 337 -3.52 -4.69 -1.37
CA ALA A 337 -2.31 -3.98 -1.80
C ALA A 337 -2.16 -3.87 -3.33
N ASN A 338 -3.06 -4.43 -4.13
CA ASN A 338 -3.02 -4.23 -5.58
C ASN A 338 -3.48 -2.79 -5.89
N PRO A 339 -2.58 -1.91 -6.38
CA PRO A 339 -2.92 -0.51 -6.64
C PRO A 339 -4.03 -0.38 -7.69
N TYR A 340 -4.25 -1.40 -8.53
CA TYR A 340 -5.34 -1.42 -9.51
C TYR A 340 -6.70 -1.80 -8.92
N VAL A 341 -6.75 -2.30 -7.68
CA VAL A 341 -7.98 -2.71 -7.00
C VAL A 341 -8.43 -1.64 -6.00
N CYS A 342 -7.49 -1.06 -5.26
CA CYS A 342 -7.78 -0.02 -4.27
C CYS A 342 -7.79 1.41 -4.84
N ASP A 343 -7.26 1.62 -6.04
CA ASP A 343 -7.24 2.93 -6.73
C ASP A 343 -8.13 2.92 -7.97
N SER A 344 -9.32 2.33 -7.86
CA SER A 344 -10.45 2.72 -8.72
C SER A 344 -10.86 4.15 -8.33
N TRP A 345 -10.02 5.10 -8.74
CA TRP A 345 -10.34 6.49 -8.86
C TRP A 345 -11.75 6.59 -9.47
N PRO A 346 -12.73 7.16 -8.75
CA PRO A 346 -14.03 7.36 -9.34
C PRO A 346 -13.82 8.42 -10.42
N PHE A 347 -14.11 8.06 -11.67
CA PHE A 347 -14.06 8.91 -12.86
C PHE A 347 -12.69 9.06 -13.54
N GLU A 348 -12.24 8.02 -14.25
CA GLU A 348 -11.79 8.30 -15.61
C GLU A 348 -13.02 8.41 -16.53
N PRO A 349 -13.34 9.59 -17.09
CA PRO A 349 -14.45 9.77 -18.04
C PRO A 349 -14.27 8.94 -19.34
N ASN A 350 -13.13 8.28 -19.53
CA ASN A 350 -12.85 7.43 -20.69
C ASN A 350 -13.34 5.99 -20.56
N VAL A 351 -13.81 5.52 -19.40
CA VAL A 351 -14.37 4.15 -19.28
C VAL A 351 -15.70 3.99 -20.02
N LEU A 352 -16.40 5.10 -20.30
CA LEU A 352 -17.57 5.13 -21.19
C LEU A 352 -17.20 5.37 -22.66
N ALA A 353 -15.96 5.78 -22.95
CA ALA A 353 -15.43 5.79 -24.31
C ALA A 353 -14.91 4.38 -24.64
N LYS A 354 -15.80 3.38 -24.61
CA LYS A 354 -15.52 2.14 -25.32
C LYS A 354 -15.41 2.52 -26.79
N ARG A 355 -14.19 2.41 -27.34
CA ARG A 355 -13.94 2.36 -28.78
C ARG A 355 -15.04 1.48 -29.39
N THR A 356 -15.71 1.99 -30.42
CA THR A 356 -16.71 1.22 -31.15
C THR A 356 -16.08 -0.11 -31.56
N PRO A 357 -16.80 -1.25 -31.48
CA PRO A 357 -16.26 -2.57 -31.85
C PRO A 357 -15.87 -2.69 -33.34
N GLN A 358 -16.00 -1.59 -34.09
CA GLN A 358 -15.69 -1.43 -35.50
C GLN A 358 -14.48 -0.52 -35.74
N GLU A 359 -13.66 -0.24 -34.72
CA GLU A 359 -12.29 0.22 -34.98
C GLU A 359 -11.49 -1.00 -35.44
N SER A 360 -11.17 -1.07 -36.74
CA SER A 360 -10.17 -2.00 -37.27
C SER A 360 -8.93 -1.94 -36.39
N SER A 361 -8.33 -3.09 -36.04
CA SER A 361 -7.05 -3.16 -35.31
C SER A 361 -6.18 -2.01 -35.78
N MET A 362 -5.86 -1.06 -34.89
CA MET A 362 -4.96 0.01 -35.28
C MET A 362 -3.72 -0.68 -35.84
N PRO A 363 -3.23 -0.27 -37.03
CA PRO A 363 -1.97 -0.80 -37.53
C PRO A 363 -0.94 -0.62 -36.41
N ALA A 364 -0.02 -1.60 -36.30
CA ALA A 364 1.04 -1.56 -35.29
C ALA A 364 1.62 -0.14 -35.29
N PHE A 365 1.58 0.50 -34.11
CA PHE A 365 2.10 1.83 -33.95
C PHE A 365 3.59 1.75 -34.29
N GLU A 366 4.00 2.29 -35.43
CA GLU A 366 5.40 2.48 -35.77
C GLU A 366 5.91 3.56 -34.82
N GLU A 367 6.53 3.14 -33.73
CA GLU A 367 6.78 4.00 -32.56
C GLU A 367 7.60 5.25 -32.90
N GLU A 368 8.42 5.22 -33.96
CA GLU A 368 9.33 6.33 -34.28
C GLU A 368 9.58 6.36 -35.79
N THR A 369 9.21 7.46 -36.45
CA THR A 369 9.72 7.74 -37.79
C THR A 369 11.18 8.19 -37.69
N GLU A 370 11.96 8.01 -38.76
CA GLU A 370 13.36 8.49 -38.81
C GLU A 370 13.45 10.01 -38.60
N GLU A 371 12.36 10.74 -38.83
CA GLU A 371 12.23 12.16 -38.53
C GLU A 371 12.11 12.44 -37.02
N ASP A 372 11.39 11.59 -36.27
CA ASP A 372 11.28 11.67 -34.80
C ASP A 372 12.62 11.38 -34.11
N LEU A 373 13.39 10.41 -34.63
CA LEU A 373 14.75 10.11 -34.17
C LEU A 373 15.70 11.30 -34.40
N ARG A 374 15.60 11.96 -35.56
CA ARG A 374 16.37 13.19 -35.85
C ARG A 374 15.91 14.36 -34.99
N GLU A 375 14.64 14.43 -34.61
CA GLU A 375 14.13 15.49 -33.72
C GLU A 375 14.56 15.26 -32.26
N ALA A 376 14.65 13.99 -31.81
CA ALA A 376 15.25 13.61 -30.54
C ALA A 376 16.74 13.96 -30.45
N GLU A 377 17.50 13.75 -31.53
CA GLU A 377 18.92 14.15 -31.64
C GLU A 377 19.10 15.67 -31.66
N ARG A 378 18.11 16.44 -32.15
CA ARG A 378 18.16 17.91 -32.18
C ARG A 378 18.06 18.57 -30.80
N GLY A 379 17.92 17.80 -29.72
CA GLY A 379 18.08 18.29 -28.34
C GLY A 379 17.05 19.34 -27.90
N PHE A 380 16.00 19.57 -28.70
CA PHE A 380 15.05 20.65 -28.53
C PHE A 380 13.81 20.22 -27.73
N ARG A 381 14.04 19.59 -26.58
CA ARG A 381 13.10 19.51 -25.46
C ARG A 381 13.88 19.19 -24.19
N THR A 382 14.58 20.20 -23.69
CA THR A 382 14.84 20.31 -22.25
C THR A 382 13.52 20.11 -21.52
N ASN A 383 13.34 18.90 -20.98
CA ASN A 383 12.31 18.57 -20.03
C ASN A 383 12.36 19.65 -18.92
N PRO A 384 11.34 20.51 -18.77
CA PRO A 384 11.39 21.65 -17.85
C PRO A 384 11.51 21.21 -16.38
N PHE A 385 11.35 19.91 -16.11
CA PHE A 385 11.55 19.29 -14.80
C PHE A 385 12.98 18.80 -14.54
N ARG A 386 13.89 18.85 -15.53
CA ARG A 386 15.27 18.36 -15.41
C ARG A 386 16.33 19.45 -15.26
N ALA A 387 15.93 20.72 -15.17
CA ALA A 387 16.81 21.83 -14.83
C ALA A 387 17.02 21.90 -13.29
N GLY A 388 17.82 20.97 -12.74
CA GLY A 388 18.18 21.04 -11.32
C GLY A 388 19.08 19.92 -10.80
N ALA A 389 19.08 18.74 -11.41
CA ALA A 389 19.87 17.61 -10.94
C ALA A 389 21.19 17.48 -11.73
N ARG A 390 22.11 18.42 -11.54
CA ARG A 390 23.54 18.17 -11.84
C ARG A 390 24.12 17.38 -10.67
N GLY A 391 24.51 16.12 -10.87
CA GLY A 391 25.52 15.51 -10.00
C GLY A 391 25.42 14.04 -9.57
N PHE A 392 24.67 13.16 -10.23
CA PHE A 392 24.74 11.71 -9.92
C PHE A 392 24.97 10.85 -11.17
N ASN A 393 26.15 11.01 -11.77
CA ASN A 393 26.82 9.90 -12.46
C ASN A 393 27.88 9.36 -11.48
N ARG A 394 27.53 8.34 -10.71
CA ARG A 394 28.51 7.41 -10.14
C ARG A 394 28.21 6.05 -10.74
N GLY A 395 29.24 5.46 -11.32
CA GLY A 395 29.21 4.17 -11.99
C GLY A 395 28.58 3.10 -11.13
N PHE A 396 27.61 2.41 -11.71
CA PHE A 396 27.36 1.01 -11.44
C PHE A 396 28.52 0.26 -12.10
N ASP A 397 29.63 0.10 -11.37
CA ASP A 397 30.60 -0.94 -11.68
C ASP A 397 30.09 -2.21 -10.98
N ASP A 398 29.85 -3.24 -11.78
CA ASP A 398 29.40 -4.56 -11.39
C ASP A 398 30.48 -5.29 -10.57
N ASP A 399 30.34 -5.28 -9.24
CA ASP A 399 31.08 -6.15 -8.32
C ASP A 399 30.37 -7.52 -8.20
N ASP A 400 30.39 -8.31 -9.28
CA ASP A 400 29.84 -9.68 -9.37
C ASP A 400 30.94 -10.77 -9.30
N ASP A 401 31.98 -10.58 -8.46
CA ASP A 401 33.16 -11.47 -8.42
C ASP A 401 33.40 -12.19 -7.08
N PHE A 402 32.35 -12.54 -6.33
CA PHE A 402 32.47 -13.27 -5.06
C PHE A 402 31.66 -14.58 -5.02
N ASP A 403 32.11 -15.60 -5.77
CA ASP A 403 31.75 -17.00 -5.48
C ASP A 403 32.81 -18.03 -5.93
N ARG A 404 34.10 -17.74 -5.72
CA ARG A 404 35.15 -18.78 -5.75
C ARG A 404 35.24 -19.49 -4.40
N ARG A 405 34.42 -20.54 -4.22
CA ARG A 405 34.63 -21.54 -3.16
C ARG A 405 35.99 -22.25 -3.35
N PRO A 406 36.83 -22.39 -2.32
CA PRO A 406 37.95 -23.31 -2.38
C PRO A 406 37.45 -24.75 -2.28
N SER A 407 37.89 -25.58 -3.23
CA SER A 407 37.72 -27.03 -3.20
C SER A 407 38.41 -27.60 -1.96
N SER A 408 37.63 -28.26 -1.10
CA SER A 408 38.17 -29.06 -0.01
C SER A 408 38.94 -30.24 -0.58
N ALA A 409 40.26 -30.22 -0.40
CA ALA A 409 41.11 -31.37 -0.60
C ALA A 409 40.72 -32.46 0.41
N ARG A 410 40.26 -33.60 -0.11
CA ARG A 410 40.23 -34.88 0.59
C ARG A 410 41.67 -35.33 0.81
N SER A 411 42.12 -35.38 2.06
CA SER A 411 43.28 -36.21 2.42
C SER A 411 42.80 -37.66 2.60
N LEU A 412 43.47 -38.56 1.89
CA LEU A 412 43.51 -40.00 2.17
C LEU A 412 44.54 -40.27 3.28
#